data_AF-A0A3D6BD44-F1
#
_entry.id   AF-A0A3D6BD44-F1
#
_cell.length_a   1.000
_cell.length_b   1.000
_cell.length_c   1.000
_cell.angle_alpha   90.00
_cell.angle_beta   90.00
_cell.angle_gamma   90.00
#
_symmetry.space_group_name_H-M   'P 1'
#
loop_
_entity.id
_entity.type
_entity.pdbx_description
1 polymer ?
#
loop_
_entity_poly.entity_id
_entity_poly.type
_entity_poly.pdbx_seq_one_letter_code
_entity_poly.pdbx_strand_id
1 'polypeptide(L)'
;MLGRTKTGESIDPCTWAYGYVFAGVHCATVDPRFLYSGNPVNHTGWINTLSADQRILTNTGPFNLEENKPIDIIVCYIVGRGNDALNSISVMKNISAEAIEIYNSNFTDIPTGINNEPGIITEFKLSQNYPNPFNPSTTIRYSIPNVTLSGVEGSRVQLRIYDILGNEVATLVNEYKPAGMYNVQFTMNNLASGIYFYRLQAGSFVQTKKMLLIK
;
A
#
# COMPACT_ATOMS: atom_id res chain seq x y z
N MET A 1 -1.33 5.05 23.17
CA MET A 1 -0.10 4.60 23.82
C MET A 1 0.85 4.03 22.78
N LEU A 2 1.83 4.84 22.37
CA LEU A 2 2.98 4.44 21.55
C LEU A 2 3.92 3.51 22.36
N GLY A 3 3.38 2.45 22.97
CA GLY A 3 4.08 1.61 23.93
C GLY A 3 4.50 2.38 25.19
N ARG A 4 3.61 3.24 25.72
CA ARG A 4 3.88 4.08 26.89
C ARG A 4 2.79 3.99 27.93
N THR A 5 3.15 4.13 29.21
CA THR A 5 2.23 4.18 30.35
C THR A 5 1.41 5.47 30.36
N LYS A 6 0.45 5.58 31.29
CA LYS A 6 -0.34 6.80 31.52
C LYS A 6 0.52 8.02 31.90
N THR A 7 1.71 7.79 32.46
CA THR A 7 2.70 8.82 32.83
C THR A 7 3.66 9.13 31.68
N GLY A 8 3.55 8.45 30.54
CA GLY A 8 4.39 8.65 29.36
C GLY A 8 5.69 7.84 29.35
N GLU A 9 5.92 7.00 30.36
CA GLU A 9 7.10 6.12 30.44
C GLU A 9 6.99 4.99 29.43
N SER A 10 8.12 4.54 28.86
CA SER A 10 8.12 3.41 27.94
C SER A 10 7.73 2.11 28.65
N ILE A 11 6.90 1.31 27.99
CA ILE A 11 6.55 -0.03 28.46
C ILE A 11 7.62 -1.01 27.96
N ASP A 12 8.19 -1.78 28.89
CA ASP A 12 9.12 -2.87 28.58
C ASP A 12 8.41 -4.22 28.81
N PRO A 13 8.17 -5.02 27.75
CA PRO A 13 7.54 -6.33 27.86
C PRO A 13 8.32 -7.33 28.74
N CYS A 14 9.64 -7.15 28.92
CA CYS A 14 10.47 -8.01 29.76
C CYS A 14 10.23 -7.80 31.26
N THR A 15 9.90 -6.58 31.67
CA THR A 15 9.75 -6.19 33.08
C THR A 15 8.32 -5.79 33.42
N TRP A 16 7.38 -5.98 32.51
CA TRP A 16 5.99 -5.54 32.69
C TRP A 16 5.28 -6.37 33.76
N ALA A 17 4.78 -5.71 34.81
CA ALA A 17 4.21 -6.39 35.98
C ALA A 17 2.89 -7.14 35.71
N TYR A 18 2.19 -6.83 34.61
CA TYR A 18 0.86 -7.37 34.33
C TYR A 18 0.82 -8.40 33.19
N GLY A 19 1.99 -8.81 32.68
CA GLY A 19 2.04 -9.79 31.61
C GLY A 19 3.38 -10.49 31.52
N TYR A 20 3.40 -11.57 30.77
CA TYR A 20 4.58 -12.41 30.58
C TYR A 20 4.72 -12.79 29.10
N VAL A 21 5.96 -12.90 28.62
CA VAL A 21 6.25 -13.30 27.24
C VAL A 21 6.52 -14.80 27.20
N PHE A 22 5.60 -15.56 26.63
CA PHE A 22 5.66 -17.02 26.58
C PHE A 22 6.26 -17.55 25.27
N ALA A 23 6.82 -18.77 25.34
CA ALA A 23 7.21 -19.67 24.24
C ALA A 23 8.03 -19.05 23.08
N GLY A 24 9.36 -19.15 23.16
CA GLY A 24 10.27 -18.95 22.02
C GLY A 24 10.42 -17.52 21.49
N VAL A 25 9.62 -16.58 22.00
CA VAL A 25 9.73 -15.15 21.70
C VAL A 25 10.56 -14.49 22.79
N HIS A 26 11.66 -13.85 22.40
CA HIS A 26 12.46 -13.08 23.35
C HIS A 26 11.72 -11.78 23.67
N CYS A 27 11.54 -11.44 24.94
CA CYS A 27 10.74 -10.28 25.35
C CYS A 27 11.23 -8.96 24.72
N ALA A 28 12.55 -8.80 24.53
CA ALA A 28 13.12 -7.62 23.88
C ALA A 28 12.76 -7.45 22.39
N THR A 29 12.24 -8.49 21.73
CA THR A 29 11.77 -8.40 20.33
C THR A 29 10.28 -8.11 20.23
N VAL A 30 9.57 -8.05 21.36
CA VAL A 30 8.15 -7.72 21.40
C VAL A 30 7.99 -6.21 21.26
N ASP A 31 7.17 -5.78 20.32
CA ASP A 31 6.85 -4.37 20.14
C ASP A 31 5.83 -3.92 21.21
N PRO A 32 6.22 -3.05 22.17
CA PRO A 32 5.35 -2.65 23.27
C PRO A 32 4.18 -1.77 22.82
N ARG A 33 4.16 -1.31 21.56
CA ARG A 33 3.02 -0.57 20.99
C ARG A 33 1.77 -1.44 20.88
N PHE A 34 1.94 -2.75 20.75
CA PHE A 34 0.85 -3.72 20.69
C PHE A 34 0.77 -4.47 22.02
N LEU A 35 0.08 -3.87 22.99
CA LEU A 35 -0.06 -4.48 24.32
C LEU A 35 -0.67 -5.88 24.21
N TYR A 36 -0.01 -6.85 24.86
CA TYR A 36 -0.43 -8.24 24.93
C TYR A 36 -0.67 -8.89 23.56
N SER A 37 0.27 -8.67 22.62
CA SER A 37 0.23 -9.18 21.24
C SER A 37 0.35 -10.71 21.09
N GLY A 38 0.32 -11.46 22.19
CA GLY A 38 0.41 -12.92 22.20
C GLY A 38 -0.93 -13.62 21.99
N ASN A 39 -0.88 -14.94 22.03
CA ASN A 39 -2.03 -15.83 21.91
C ASN A 39 -2.16 -16.68 23.19
N PRO A 40 -3.17 -16.41 24.04
CA PRO A 40 -3.35 -17.15 25.30
C PRO A 40 -3.84 -18.58 25.10
N VAL A 41 -4.40 -18.94 23.93
CA VAL A 41 -4.89 -20.30 23.66
C VAL A 41 -3.75 -21.31 23.56
N ASN A 42 -2.63 -20.89 22.97
CA ASN A 42 -1.45 -21.74 22.76
C ASN A 42 -0.22 -21.28 23.58
N HIS A 43 -0.39 -20.30 24.48
CA HIS A 43 0.68 -19.72 25.30
C HIS A 43 1.90 -19.24 24.50
N THR A 44 1.69 -18.42 23.47
CA THR A 44 2.79 -17.84 22.67
C THR A 44 2.79 -16.32 22.69
N GLY A 45 3.95 -15.69 22.82
CA GLY A 45 4.09 -14.22 22.79
C GLY A 45 3.69 -13.54 24.09
N TRP A 46 3.46 -12.23 24.05
CA TRP A 46 3.19 -11.43 25.24
C TRP A 46 1.73 -11.52 25.68
N ILE A 47 1.48 -12.10 26.85
CA ILE A 47 0.14 -12.39 27.35
C ILE A 47 -0.07 -11.68 28.70
N ASN A 48 -1.26 -11.13 28.87
CA ASN A 48 -1.70 -10.58 30.15
C ASN A 48 -1.98 -11.70 31.15
N THR A 49 -1.40 -11.60 32.33
CA THR A 49 -1.49 -12.65 33.36
C THR A 49 -2.31 -12.22 34.57
N LEU A 50 -2.88 -11.00 34.58
CA LEU A 50 -3.68 -10.53 35.70
C LEU A 50 -5.11 -11.09 35.60
N SER A 51 -5.52 -11.83 36.63
CA SER A 51 -6.87 -12.40 36.75
C SER A 51 -7.85 -11.37 37.34
N ALA A 52 -8.12 -10.30 36.60
CA ALA A 52 -9.09 -9.27 36.98
C ALA A 52 -9.73 -8.66 35.73
N ASP A 53 -10.90 -8.04 35.90
CA ASP A 53 -11.51 -7.24 34.84
C ASP A 53 -10.60 -6.05 34.53
N GLN A 54 -10.28 -5.91 33.25
CA GLN A 54 -9.40 -4.85 32.80
C GLN A 54 -10.03 -4.06 31.67
N ARG A 55 -9.78 -2.75 31.71
CA ARG A 55 -10.07 -1.85 30.61
C ARG A 55 -8.75 -1.50 29.93
N ILE A 56 -8.62 -1.86 28.67
CA ILE A 56 -7.46 -1.50 27.86
C ILE A 56 -7.89 -0.39 26.91
N LEU A 57 -7.13 0.70 26.90
CA LEU A 57 -7.28 1.77 25.93
C LEU A 57 -6.34 1.50 24.77
N THR A 58 -6.89 1.18 23.60
CA THR A 58 -6.12 1.07 22.36
C THR A 58 -6.22 2.40 21.61
N ASN A 59 -5.10 2.84 21.05
CA ASN A 59 -5.06 3.95 20.11
C ASN A 59 -4.61 3.40 18.76
N THR A 60 -5.09 4.02 17.69
CA THR A 60 -4.65 3.75 16.33
C THR A 60 -4.14 5.04 15.70
N GLY A 61 -3.31 4.94 14.66
CA GLY A 61 -2.61 6.05 14.01
C GLY A 61 -1.14 5.74 13.71
N PRO A 62 -0.37 6.69 13.17
CA PRO A 62 -0.75 8.09 12.94
C PRO A 62 -1.78 8.25 11.82
N PHE A 63 -2.65 9.26 11.95
CA PHE A 63 -3.54 9.70 10.89
C PHE A 63 -3.16 11.12 10.47
N ASN A 64 -3.14 11.37 9.17
CA ASN A 64 -3.04 12.74 8.66
C ASN A 64 -4.45 13.31 8.56
N LEU A 65 -4.77 14.26 9.44
CA LEU A 65 -6.03 15.00 9.41
C LEU A 65 -5.77 16.34 8.75
N GLU A 66 -6.37 16.56 7.58
CA GLU A 66 -6.33 17.86 6.92
C GLU A 66 -7.45 18.76 7.44
N GLU A 67 -7.16 20.06 7.58
CA GLU A 67 -8.13 21.02 8.04
C GLU A 67 -9.37 21.03 7.13
N ASN A 68 -10.56 20.94 7.72
CA ASN A 68 -11.85 20.97 7.03
C ASN A 68 -12.09 19.86 6.00
N LYS A 69 -11.27 18.79 5.98
CA LYS A 69 -11.57 17.58 5.18
C LYS A 69 -12.23 16.50 6.04
N PRO A 70 -13.42 15.98 5.66
CA PRO A 70 -14.04 14.89 6.38
C PRO A 70 -13.22 13.60 6.22
N ILE A 71 -13.19 12.79 7.28
CA ILE A 71 -12.63 11.44 7.25
C ILE A 71 -13.69 10.44 7.73
N ASP A 72 -13.74 9.29 7.08
CA ASP A 72 -14.61 8.19 7.50
C ASP A 72 -13.85 7.27 8.47
N ILE A 73 -14.43 7.06 9.65
CA ILE A 73 -13.91 6.12 10.65
C ILE A 73 -14.91 4.98 10.77
N ILE A 74 -14.46 3.78 10.42
CA ILE A 74 -15.26 2.56 10.53
C ILE A 74 -14.77 1.79 11.76
N VAL A 75 -15.68 1.50 12.68
CA VAL A 75 -15.41 0.75 13.91
C VAL A 75 -16.24 -0.53 13.90
N CYS A 76 -15.58 -1.67 14.05
CA CYS A 76 -16.24 -2.96 14.25
C CYS A 76 -16.09 -3.37 15.72
N TYR A 77 -17.23 -3.64 16.38
CA TYR A 77 -17.26 -4.23 17.71
C TYR A 77 -17.53 -5.72 17.60
N ILE A 78 -16.63 -6.52 18.16
CA ILE A 78 -16.70 -7.98 18.10
C ILE A 78 -16.77 -8.53 19.52
N VAL A 79 -17.74 -9.41 19.75
CA VAL A 79 -17.91 -10.10 21.03
C VAL A 79 -17.90 -11.60 20.76
N GLY A 80 -16.89 -12.30 21.28
CA GLY A 80 -16.85 -13.76 21.27
C GLY A 80 -17.34 -14.31 22.60
N ARG A 81 -18.37 -15.16 22.58
CA ARG A 81 -18.85 -15.90 23.76
C ARG A 81 -18.72 -17.39 23.49
N GLY A 82 -17.76 -18.01 24.17
CA GLY A 82 -17.54 -19.45 24.16
C GLY A 82 -18.05 -20.13 25.43
N ASN A 83 -17.72 -21.41 25.56
CA ASN A 83 -18.05 -22.21 26.75
C ASN A 83 -17.13 -21.91 27.94
N ASP A 84 -15.97 -21.31 27.68
CA ASP A 84 -14.99 -20.86 28.67
C ASP A 84 -14.22 -19.63 28.14
N ALA A 85 -13.32 -19.08 28.94
CA ALA A 85 -12.56 -17.88 28.59
C ALA A 85 -11.62 -18.07 27.38
N LEU A 86 -10.95 -19.21 27.26
CA LEU A 86 -10.03 -19.48 26.13
C LEU A 86 -10.82 -19.78 24.85
N ASN A 87 -11.90 -20.53 24.96
CA ASN A 87 -12.81 -20.79 23.86
C ASN A 87 -13.46 -19.49 23.35
N SER A 88 -13.82 -18.55 24.25
CA SER A 88 -14.34 -17.23 23.87
C SER A 88 -13.37 -16.45 22.98
N ILE A 89 -12.06 -16.58 23.21
CA ILE A 89 -11.02 -15.96 22.38
C ILE A 89 -10.98 -16.60 20.99
N SER A 90 -11.09 -17.93 20.91
CA SER A 90 -11.16 -18.65 19.63
C SER A 90 -12.42 -18.26 18.83
N VAL A 91 -13.58 -18.15 19.49
CA VAL A 91 -14.82 -17.68 18.89
C VAL A 91 -14.66 -16.24 18.38
N MET A 92 -14.10 -15.33 19.20
CA MET A 92 -13.85 -13.95 18.80
C MET A 92 -12.93 -13.87 17.57
N LYS A 93 -11.89 -14.70 17.50
CA LYS A 93 -10.98 -14.76 16.35
C LYS A 93 -11.71 -15.17 15.08
N ASN A 94 -12.57 -16.19 15.14
CA ASN A 94 -13.35 -16.61 13.98
C ASN A 94 -14.27 -15.48 13.49
N ILE A 95 -15.04 -14.86 14.40
CA ILE A 95 -15.91 -13.72 14.07
C ILE A 95 -15.08 -12.55 13.51
N SER A 96 -13.87 -12.32 14.02
CA SER A 96 -12.98 -11.27 13.50
C SER A 96 -12.50 -11.53 12.08
N ALA A 97 -12.22 -12.78 11.71
CA ALA A 97 -11.88 -13.13 10.35
C ALA A 97 -13.05 -12.85 9.40
N GLU A 98 -14.26 -13.28 9.78
CA GLU A 98 -15.49 -13.00 9.00
C GLU A 98 -15.76 -11.50 8.88
N ALA A 99 -15.60 -10.73 9.96
CA ALA A 99 -15.78 -9.29 9.95
C ALA A 99 -14.77 -8.60 9.03
N ILE A 100 -13.51 -9.06 8.99
CA ILE A 100 -12.49 -8.57 8.06
C ILE A 100 -12.87 -8.89 6.61
N GLU A 101 -13.39 -10.09 6.33
CA GLU A 101 -13.85 -10.44 4.98
C GLU A 101 -15.05 -9.59 4.54
N ILE A 102 -16.01 -9.36 5.43
CA ILE A 102 -17.15 -8.46 5.19
C ILE A 102 -16.64 -7.05 4.92
N TYR A 103 -15.69 -6.56 5.72
CA TYR A 103 -15.08 -5.26 5.51
C TYR A 103 -14.40 -5.20 4.13
N ASN A 104 -13.49 -6.13 3.84
CA ASN A 104 -12.74 -6.13 2.59
C ASN A 104 -13.62 -6.29 1.35
N SER A 105 -14.75 -6.99 1.44
CA SER A 105 -15.68 -7.18 0.32
C SER A 105 -16.59 -5.97 0.08
N ASN A 106 -17.01 -5.28 1.13
CA ASN A 106 -17.93 -4.13 1.04
C ASN A 106 -17.19 -2.78 0.93
N PHE A 107 -15.96 -2.71 1.39
CA PHE A 107 -15.11 -1.51 1.41
C PHE A 107 -13.82 -1.76 0.61
N THR A 108 -13.93 -2.46 -0.53
CA THR A 108 -12.83 -2.69 -1.49
C THR A 108 -12.21 -1.37 -1.99
N ASP A 109 -13.02 -0.31 -1.99
CA ASP A 109 -12.62 1.06 -2.24
C ASP A 109 -12.92 1.86 -0.98
N ILE A 110 -11.91 2.48 -0.36
CA ILE A 110 -12.16 3.67 0.45
C ILE A 110 -12.50 4.74 -0.60
N PRO A 111 -13.78 5.17 -0.76
CA PRO A 111 -14.10 6.23 -1.68
C PRO A 111 -13.70 7.52 -0.98
N THR A 112 -12.43 7.90 -1.07
CA THR A 112 -12.03 9.27 -0.75
C THR A 112 -12.80 10.17 -1.71
N GLY A 113 -13.60 11.08 -1.15
CA GLY A 113 -14.48 11.97 -1.90
C GLY A 113 -13.79 12.59 -3.12
N ILE A 114 -14.55 12.71 -4.21
CA ILE A 114 -14.15 13.18 -5.55
C ILE A 114 -12.94 14.13 -5.49
N ASN A 115 -11.75 13.54 -5.58
CA ASN A 115 -10.50 14.13 -6.00
C ASN A 115 -9.71 12.96 -6.56
N ASN A 116 -9.48 12.98 -7.87
CA ASN A 116 -8.68 11.98 -8.58
C ASN A 116 -7.22 12.00 -8.09
N GLU A 117 -6.95 11.45 -6.90
CA GLU A 117 -5.61 11.15 -6.43
C GLU A 117 -5.32 9.68 -6.81
N PRO A 118 -4.32 9.42 -7.67
CA PRO A 118 -4.04 8.08 -8.18
C PRO A 118 -3.62 7.16 -7.02
N GLY A 119 -4.32 6.02 -6.89
CA GLY A 119 -4.02 5.01 -5.86
C GLY A 119 -2.53 4.71 -5.76
N ILE A 120 -2.06 4.46 -4.53
CA ILE A 120 -0.63 4.33 -4.19
C ILE A 120 0.08 3.48 -5.24
N ILE A 121 0.85 4.16 -6.09
CA ILE A 121 1.65 3.52 -7.13
C ILE A 121 2.88 2.97 -6.43
N THR A 122 2.94 1.65 -6.33
CA THR A 122 4.04 0.94 -5.65
C THR A 122 5.20 0.62 -6.59
N GLU A 123 4.99 0.70 -7.91
CA GLU A 123 6.00 0.34 -8.91
C GLU A 123 6.05 1.30 -10.12
N PHE A 124 7.22 1.38 -10.75
CA PHE A 124 7.33 1.94 -12.11
C PHE A 124 6.67 0.97 -13.10
N LYS A 125 5.76 1.48 -13.93
CA LYS A 125 5.07 0.67 -14.92
C LYS A 125 4.83 1.44 -16.20
N LEU A 126 5.23 0.87 -17.32
CA LEU A 126 4.82 1.28 -18.66
C LEU A 126 3.69 0.37 -19.13
N SER A 127 2.53 0.93 -19.45
CA SER A 127 1.37 0.17 -19.91
C SER A 127 1.38 0.00 -21.43
N GLN A 128 0.63 -0.99 -21.92
CA GLN A 128 0.41 -1.10 -23.37
C GLN A 128 -0.36 0.12 -23.86
N ASN A 129 0.09 0.70 -24.97
CA ASN A 129 -0.63 1.80 -25.63
C ASN A 129 -2.02 1.33 -26.07
N TYR A 130 -3.02 2.20 -25.97
CA TYR A 130 -4.38 1.91 -26.42
C TYR A 130 -4.96 3.09 -27.22
N PRO A 131 -5.56 2.83 -28.39
CA PRO A 131 -5.66 1.53 -29.07
C PRO A 131 -4.29 1.00 -29.53
N ASN A 132 -4.16 -0.32 -29.70
CA ASN A 132 -3.03 -0.97 -30.37
C ASN A 132 -3.53 -2.25 -31.10
N PRO A 133 -3.53 -2.31 -32.44
CA PRO A 133 -2.97 -1.32 -33.37
C PRO A 133 -3.67 0.04 -33.31
N PHE A 134 -2.98 1.11 -33.75
CA PHE A 134 -3.52 2.47 -33.69
C PHE A 134 -3.49 3.18 -35.05
N ASN A 135 -4.41 4.12 -35.25
CA ASN A 135 -4.48 5.00 -36.44
C ASN A 135 -5.28 6.29 -36.12
N PRO A 136 -4.73 7.51 -36.31
CA PRO A 136 -3.30 7.84 -36.29
C PRO A 136 -2.79 8.06 -34.86
N SER A 137 -3.67 7.98 -33.85
CA SER A 137 -3.35 8.32 -32.46
C SER A 137 -3.54 7.17 -31.48
N THR A 138 -2.74 7.17 -30.42
CA THR A 138 -2.81 6.23 -29.30
C THR A 138 -2.50 6.94 -27.99
N THR A 139 -2.89 6.35 -26.87
CA THR A 139 -2.52 6.83 -25.54
C THR A 139 -1.55 5.87 -24.90
N ILE A 140 -0.40 6.38 -24.45
CA ILE A 140 0.58 5.64 -23.67
C ILE A 140 0.42 6.03 -22.20
N ARG A 141 0.20 5.04 -21.34
CA ARG A 141 0.06 5.25 -19.89
C ARG A 141 1.27 4.73 -19.15
N TYR A 142 1.74 5.47 -18.16
CA TYR A 142 2.80 5.01 -17.26
C TYR A 142 2.63 5.53 -15.84
N SER A 143 3.30 4.87 -14.89
CA SER A 143 3.24 5.16 -13.47
C SER A 143 4.64 5.41 -12.90
N ILE A 144 4.73 6.36 -11.98
CA ILE A 144 5.92 6.69 -11.20
C ILE A 144 5.59 6.44 -9.72
N PRO A 145 6.32 5.55 -9.02
CA PRO A 145 6.00 5.18 -7.65
C PRO A 145 6.35 6.29 -6.65
N ASN A 146 5.60 6.32 -5.55
CA ASN A 146 5.83 7.25 -4.43
C ASN A 146 6.87 6.71 -3.42
N VAL A 147 7.22 5.43 -3.51
CA VAL A 147 8.13 4.81 -2.55
C VAL A 147 9.59 5.05 -2.92
N THR A 148 10.36 5.51 -1.94
CA THR A 148 11.82 5.67 -1.87
C THR A 148 12.58 4.34 -1.97
N LEU A 149 12.19 3.46 -2.90
CA LEU A 149 12.94 2.25 -3.22
C LEU A 149 13.86 2.57 -4.40
N SER A 150 15.06 3.04 -4.04
CA SER A 150 16.19 3.42 -4.90
C SER A 150 16.25 4.90 -5.28
N GLY A 151 16.75 5.76 -4.38
CA GLY A 151 17.51 6.98 -4.73
C GLY A 151 16.90 7.98 -5.72
N VAL A 152 15.57 7.99 -5.89
CA VAL A 152 14.88 8.74 -6.94
C VAL A 152 13.81 9.62 -6.29
N GLU A 153 14.25 10.59 -5.47
CA GLU A 153 13.46 11.81 -5.31
C GLU A 153 13.73 12.67 -6.55
N GLY A 154 12.73 12.78 -7.44
CA GLY A 154 12.81 13.59 -8.65
C GLY A 154 13.65 13.00 -9.79
N SER A 155 13.27 11.83 -10.35
CA SER A 155 13.90 11.35 -11.58
C SER A 155 13.43 12.13 -12.82
N ARG A 156 14.39 12.43 -13.69
CA ARG A 156 14.10 12.86 -15.06
C ARG A 156 13.53 11.68 -15.84
N VAL A 157 12.26 11.77 -16.21
CA VAL A 157 11.56 10.75 -16.98
C VAL A 157 11.74 11.00 -18.46
N GLN A 158 12.10 9.95 -19.18
CA GLN A 158 12.25 9.97 -20.63
C GLN A 158 11.34 8.92 -21.26
N LEU A 159 10.37 9.37 -22.06
CA LEU A 159 9.53 8.51 -22.89
C LEU A 159 9.86 8.81 -24.36
N ARG A 160 10.48 7.85 -25.03
CA ARG A 160 10.97 7.99 -26.40
C ARG A 160 10.44 6.87 -27.29
N ILE A 161 10.31 7.15 -28.57
CA ILE A 161 9.83 6.23 -29.60
C ILE A 161 10.96 5.92 -30.56
N TYR A 162 11.06 4.65 -30.95
CA TYR A 162 12.07 4.11 -31.83
C TYR A 162 11.43 3.32 -32.97
N ASP A 163 12.08 3.31 -34.13
CA ASP A 163 11.76 2.41 -35.23
C ASP A 163 12.36 1.01 -34.98
N ILE A 164 12.15 0.08 -35.93
CA ILE A 164 12.68 -1.29 -35.84
C ILE A 164 14.21 -1.37 -35.93
N LEU A 165 14.86 -0.33 -36.45
CA LEU A 165 16.32 -0.22 -36.55
C LEU A 165 16.93 0.40 -35.28
N GLY A 166 16.09 0.86 -34.35
CA GLY A 166 16.51 1.51 -33.11
C GLY A 166 16.78 3.01 -33.25
N ASN A 167 16.42 3.65 -34.37
CA ASN A 167 16.52 5.09 -34.51
C ASN A 167 15.43 5.76 -33.67
N GLU A 168 15.77 6.82 -32.93
CA GLU A 168 14.79 7.63 -32.23
C GLU A 168 13.95 8.43 -33.23
N VAL A 169 12.64 8.24 -33.17
CA VAL A 169 11.67 8.87 -34.08
C VAL A 169 10.93 10.02 -33.40
N ALA A 170 10.73 9.92 -32.08
CA ALA A 170 10.11 10.99 -31.30
C ALA A 170 10.52 10.91 -29.82
N THR A 171 10.63 12.07 -29.18
CA THR A 171 10.67 12.19 -27.71
C THR A 171 9.35 12.78 -27.23
N LEU A 172 8.61 12.03 -26.40
CA LEU A 172 7.31 12.45 -25.88
C LEU A 172 7.39 13.11 -24.51
N VAL A 173 8.33 12.67 -23.68
CA VAL A 173 8.58 13.20 -22.34
C VAL A 173 10.08 13.22 -22.11
N ASN A 174 10.62 14.31 -21.55
CA ASN A 174 12.02 14.43 -21.15
C ASN A 174 12.18 15.46 -20.01
N GLU A 175 11.49 15.25 -18.90
CA GLU A 175 11.39 16.21 -17.81
C GLU A 175 11.31 15.52 -16.45
N TYR A 176 11.49 16.30 -15.39
CA TYR A 176 11.28 15.82 -14.02
C TYR A 176 9.78 15.71 -13.76
N LYS A 177 9.34 14.55 -13.26
CA LYS A 177 7.94 14.29 -12.92
C LYS A 177 7.83 13.80 -11.47
N PRO A 178 6.86 14.31 -10.68
CA PRO A 178 6.56 13.76 -9.37
C PRO A 178 5.95 12.34 -9.50
N ALA A 179 5.84 11.63 -8.38
CA ALA A 179 5.09 10.38 -8.33
C ALA A 179 3.66 10.58 -8.84
N GLY A 180 3.14 9.61 -9.60
CA GLY A 180 1.80 9.72 -10.21
C GLY A 180 1.60 8.87 -11.45
N MET A 181 0.34 8.83 -11.91
CA MET A 181 -0.06 8.23 -13.18
C MET A 181 -0.06 9.28 -14.27
N TYR A 182 0.50 8.97 -15.43
CA TYR A 182 0.58 9.87 -16.56
C TYR A 182 0.02 9.23 -17.82
N ASN A 183 -0.72 10.03 -18.58
CA ASN A 183 -1.23 9.67 -19.89
C ASN A 183 -0.61 10.61 -20.92
N VAL A 184 0.03 10.04 -21.94
CA VAL A 184 0.61 10.79 -23.04
C VAL A 184 -0.07 10.37 -24.31
N GLN A 185 -0.75 11.32 -24.95
CA GLN A 185 -1.31 11.13 -26.27
C GLN A 185 -0.19 11.24 -27.30
N PHE A 186 -0.15 10.28 -28.21
CA PHE A 186 0.80 10.25 -29.31
C PHE A 186 0.07 10.09 -30.63
N THR A 187 0.37 10.97 -31.59
CA THR A 187 -0.24 10.97 -32.91
C THR A 187 0.84 10.88 -33.98
N MET A 188 0.74 9.90 -34.86
CA MET A 188 1.65 9.69 -35.99
C MET A 188 0.98 10.02 -37.32
N ASN A 189 1.36 11.16 -37.90
CA ASN A 189 0.81 11.60 -39.18
C ASN A 189 1.73 11.29 -40.38
N ASN A 190 3.05 11.25 -40.15
CA ASN A 190 4.07 11.27 -41.22
C ASN A 190 4.98 10.03 -41.27
N LEU A 191 4.56 8.91 -40.66
CA LEU A 191 5.37 7.70 -40.56
C LEU A 191 4.64 6.51 -41.21
N ALA A 192 5.42 5.55 -41.72
CA ALA A 192 4.89 4.38 -42.42
C ALA A 192 4.22 3.40 -41.45
N SER A 193 3.18 2.70 -41.90
CA SER A 193 2.59 1.57 -41.16
C SER A 193 3.67 0.55 -40.81
N GLY A 194 3.67 0.07 -39.57
CA GLY A 194 4.74 -0.80 -39.10
C GLY A 194 4.85 -0.90 -37.59
N ILE A 195 5.85 -1.67 -37.16
CA ILE A 195 6.16 -1.88 -35.74
C ILE A 195 7.09 -0.77 -35.26
N TYR A 196 6.75 -0.20 -34.11
CA TYR A 196 7.55 0.77 -33.40
C TYR A 196 7.70 0.34 -31.94
N PHE A 197 8.71 0.88 -31.28
CA PHE A 197 8.96 0.64 -29.86
C PHE A 197 8.91 1.95 -29.09
N TYR A 198 8.34 1.94 -27.89
CA TYR A 198 8.41 3.06 -26.98
C TYR A 198 9.07 2.61 -25.69
N ARG A 199 9.99 3.44 -25.19
CA ARG A 199 10.83 3.16 -24.03
C ARG A 199 10.62 4.23 -22.97
N LEU A 200 10.27 3.80 -21.76
CA LEU A 200 10.26 4.63 -20.56
C LEU A 200 11.56 4.40 -19.80
N GLN A 201 12.24 5.48 -19.45
CA GLN A 201 13.48 5.47 -18.67
C GLN A 201 13.38 6.49 -17.53
N ALA A 202 13.66 6.05 -16.31
CA ALA A 202 13.71 6.88 -15.10
C ALA A 202 14.75 6.31 -14.13
N GLY A 203 15.87 7.00 -13.95
CA GLY A 203 17.01 6.47 -13.19
C GLY A 203 17.51 5.14 -13.77
N SER A 204 17.57 4.09 -12.94
CA SER A 204 17.93 2.72 -13.33
C SER A 204 16.78 1.93 -13.97
N PHE A 205 15.54 2.41 -13.88
CA PHE A 205 14.40 1.74 -14.48
C PHE A 205 14.36 2.00 -15.99
N VAL A 206 14.26 0.92 -16.76
CA VAL A 206 14.05 0.96 -18.22
C VAL A 206 13.01 -0.09 -18.59
N GLN A 207 11.93 0.33 -19.24
CA GLN A 207 10.94 -0.59 -19.80
C GLN A 207 10.60 -0.19 -21.23
N THR A 208 10.56 -1.18 -22.12
CA THR A 208 10.23 -0.99 -23.54
C THR A 208 8.99 -1.81 -23.89
N LYS A 209 8.11 -1.25 -24.71
CA LYS A 209 6.95 -1.95 -25.29
C LYS A 209 6.85 -1.69 -26.79
N LYS A 210 6.23 -2.63 -27.50
CA LYS A 210 5.97 -2.54 -28.94
C LYS A 210 4.59 -1.94 -29.20
N MET A 211 4.45 -1.20 -30.28
CA MET A 211 3.17 -0.73 -30.83
C MET A 211 3.14 -0.95 -32.33
N LEU A 212 1.93 -1.09 -32.88
CA LEU A 212 1.68 -1.30 -34.30
C LEU A 212 0.87 -0.13 -34.84
N LEU A 213 1.46 0.63 -35.77
CA LEU A 213 0.76 1.65 -36.54
C LEU A 213 0.15 0.98 -37.77
N ILE A 214 -1.15 1.17 -37.97
CA ILE A 214 -1.87 0.80 -39.20
C ILE A 214 -2.40 2.08 -39.82
N LYS A 215 -2.26 2.24 -41.13
CA LYS A 215 -2.83 3.35 -41.90
C LYS A 215 -3.85 2.80 -42.89
#